data_AF-A0A963UK18-F1
#
_entry.id   AF-A0A963UK18-F1
#
_cell.length_a   1.000
_cell.length_b   1.000
_cell.length_c   1.000
_cell.angle_alpha   90.00
_cell.angle_beta   90.00
_cell.angle_gamma   90.00
#
_symmetry.space_group_name_H-M   'P 1'
#
loop_
_entity.id
_entity.type
_entity.pdbx_description
1 polymer ?
#
loop_
_entity_poly.entity_id
_entity_poly.type
_entity_poly.pdbx_seq_one_letter_code
_entity_poly.pdbx_strand_id
1 'polypeptide(L)' 'MKRTRLAGLLLASTILAAGTATAQDVTLTIESWRNDDLTIWQDQIIPAFEAAHPGIKVQF' A
#
# COMPACT_ATOMS: atom_id res chain seq x y z
N MET A 1 8.35 -37.27 -20.10
CA MET A 1 9.34 -36.16 -19.99
C MET A 1 8.91 -34.88 -20.69
N LYS A 2 8.46 -34.89 -21.96
CA LYS A 2 8.07 -33.64 -22.69
C LYS A 2 6.84 -32.93 -22.07
N ARG A 3 5.81 -33.69 -21.66
CA ARG A 3 4.60 -33.16 -21.01
C ARG A 3 4.87 -32.56 -19.62
N THR A 4 5.79 -33.16 -18.87
CA THR A 4 6.21 -32.71 -17.53
C THR A 4 6.95 -31.38 -17.60
N ARG A 5 7.74 -31.15 -18.66
CA ARG A 5 8.41 -29.86 -18.92
C ARG A 5 7.42 -28.77 -19.31
N LEU A 6 6.42 -29.11 -20.13
CA LEU A 6 5.36 -28.16 -20.51
C LEU A 6 4.51 -27.75 -19.30
N ALA A 7 4.16 -28.71 -18.43
CA ALA A 7 3.44 -28.43 -17.18
C ALA A 7 4.26 -27.52 -16.25
N GLY A 8 5.57 -27.78 -16.11
CA GLY A 8 6.46 -26.92 -15.33
C GLY A 8 6.57 -25.50 -15.90
N LEU A 9 6.59 -25.35 -17.24
CA LEU A 9 6.63 -24.04 -17.89
C LEU A 9 5.34 -23.24 -17.67
N LEU A 10 4.18 -23.90 -17.71
CA LEU A 10 2.88 -23.28 -17.45
C LEU A 10 2.74 -22.85 -15.99
N LEU A 11 3.18 -23.68 -15.03
CA LEU A 11 3.24 -23.32 -13.61
C LEU A 11 4.22 -22.17 -13.31
N ALA A 12 5.33 -22.04 -14.05
CA ALA A 12 6.23 -20.90 -13.90
C ALA A 12 5.60 -19.60 -14.41
N SER A 13 4.75 -19.66 -15.44
CA SER A 13 4.09 -18.49 -16.01
C SER A 13 3.02 -17.88 -15.09
N THR A 14 2.39 -18.68 -14.22
CA THR A 14 1.38 -18.17 -13.28
C THR A 14 1.99 -17.35 -12.15
N ILE A 15 3.24 -17.64 -11.75
CA ILE A 15 3.95 -16.85 -10.72
C ILE A 15 4.35 -15.47 -11.25
N LEU A 16 4.68 -15.37 -12.54
CA LEU A 16 4.98 -14.09 -13.20
C LEU A 16 3.74 -13.25 -13.50
N ALA A 17 2.59 -13.91 -13.71
CA ALA A 17 1.30 -13.24 -13.96
C ALA A 17 0.53 -12.90 -12.68
N ALA A 18 0.82 -13.56 -11.55
CA ALA A 18 0.40 -13.14 -10.23
C ALA A 18 1.20 -11.90 -9.84
N GLY A 19 0.84 -10.77 -10.46
CA GLY A 19 1.49 -9.48 -10.26
C GLY A 19 1.74 -9.24 -8.78
N THR A 20 2.97 -8.83 -8.47
CA THR A 20 3.30 -8.29 -7.16
C THR A 20 2.27 -7.19 -6.88
N ALA A 21 1.37 -7.43 -5.93
CA ALA A 21 0.55 -6.36 -5.37
C ALA A 21 1.53 -5.45 -4.62
N THR A 22 2.20 -4.57 -5.36
CA THR A 22 3.03 -3.53 -4.79
C THR A 22 2.06 -2.61 -4.08
N ALA A 23 2.18 -2.53 -2.75
CA ALA A 23 1.52 -1.49 -1.99
C ALA A 23 1.92 -0.16 -2.64
N GLN A 24 0.99 0.45 -3.38
CA GLN A 24 1.23 1.77 -3.94
C GLN A 24 1.25 2.73 -2.76
N ASP A 25 2.18 3.68 -2.77
CA ASP A 25 2.14 4.77 -1.82
C ASP A 25 0.85 5.56 -2.05
N VAL A 26 -0.07 5.50 -1.06
CA VAL A 26 -1.37 6.17 -1.13
C VAL A 26 -1.31 7.43 -0.29
N THR A 27 -1.64 8.58 -0.88
CA THR A 27 -1.84 9.82 -0.14
C THR A 27 -3.32 10.07 0.09
N LEU A 28 -3.71 10.10 1.37
CA LEU A 28 -5.06 10.44 1.82
C LEU A 28 -5.11 11.93 2.16
N THR A 29 -5.88 12.70 1.39
CA THR A 29 -6.10 14.13 1.68
C THR A 29 -7.33 14.28 2.56
N ILE A 30 -7.18 14.92 3.72
CA ILE A 30 -8.25 15.25 4.65
C ILE A 30 -8.52 16.74 4.49
N GLU A 31 -9.69 17.08 3.95
CA GLU A 31 -10.14 18.47 3.89
C GLU A 31 -10.91 18.81 5.17
N SER A 32 -10.32 19.64 6.02
CA SER A 32 -10.92 20.12 7.26
C SER A 32 -11.18 21.62 7.20
N TRP A 33 -12.35 22.04 7.67
CA TRP A 33 -12.66 23.47 7.92
C TRP A 33 -12.23 23.93 9.32
N ARG A 34 -11.82 22.98 10.18
CA ARG A 34 -11.37 23.21 11.56
C ARG A 34 -9.85 23.32 11.61
N ASN A 35 -9.37 24.47 12.09
CA ASN A 35 -7.95 24.76 12.31
C ASN A 35 -7.51 24.58 13.77
N ASP A 36 -8.47 24.55 14.69
CA ASP A 36 -8.25 24.41 16.13
C ASP A 36 -7.64 23.04 16.50
N ASP A 37 -7.92 22.01 15.71
CA ASP A 37 -7.39 20.66 15.93
C ASP A 37 -6.10 20.38 15.12
N LEU A 38 -5.60 21.35 14.35
CA LEU A 38 -4.49 21.13 13.41
C LEU A 38 -3.21 20.66 14.12
N THR A 39 -2.91 21.20 15.31
CA THR A 39 -1.74 20.82 16.10
C THR A 39 -1.79 19.35 16.54
N ILE A 40 -2.94 18.87 17.06
CA ILE A 40 -3.06 17.47 17.49
C ILE A 40 -3.01 16.51 16.29
N TRP A 41 -3.54 16.94 15.13
CA TRP A 41 -3.44 16.16 13.89
C TRP A 41 -1.99 15.96 13.44
N GLN A 42 -1.20 17.03 13.36
CA GLN A 42 0.20 16.96 12.92
C GLN A 42 1.12 16.28 13.94
N ASP A 43 0.93 16.53 15.24
CA ASP A 43 1.88 16.11 16.26
C ASP A 43 1.62 14.70 16.80
N GLN A 44 0.38 14.22 16.73
CA GLN A 44 -0.03 12.96 17.39
C GLN A 44 -0.73 12.00 16.44
N ILE A 45 -1.79 12.45 15.76
CA ILE A 45 -2.69 11.55 15.02
C ILE A 45 -2.02 11.03 13.73
N ILE A 46 -1.51 11.93 12.88
CA ILE A 46 -0.86 11.55 11.61
C ILE A 46 0.37 10.67 11.86
N PRO A 47 1.31 11.02 12.77
CA PRO A 47 2.48 10.18 13.04
C PRO A 47 2.10 8.77 13.54
N ALA A 48 1.09 8.67 14.42
CA ALA A 48 0.63 7.38 14.92
C ALA A 48 -0.02 6.53 13.81
N PHE A 49 -0.79 7.15 12.93
CA PHE A 49 -1.43 6.47 11.80
C PHE A 49 -0.39 5.97 10.78
N GLU A 50 0.54 6.81 10.35
CA GLU A 50 1.56 6.41 9.35
C GLU A 50 2.49 5.31 9.89
N ALA A 51 2.76 5.31 11.20
CA ALA A 51 3.53 4.23 11.84
C ALA A 51 2.79 2.89 11.82
N ALA A 52 1.46 2.90 11.97
CA ALA A 52 0.63 1.70 11.92
C ALA A 52 0.30 1.24 10.49
N HIS A 53 0.36 2.14 9.51
CA HIS A 53 0.00 1.90 8.12
C HIS A 53 1.14 2.28 7.15
N PRO A 54 2.20 1.46 7.05
CA PRO A 54 3.27 1.69 6.09
C PRO A 54 2.73 1.77 4.65
N GLY A 55 3.17 2.77 3.90
CA GLY A 55 2.72 3.03 2.52
C GLY A 55 1.46 3.90 2.40
N ILE A 56 0.90 4.38 3.51
CA ILE A 56 -0.17 5.38 3.49
C ILE A 56 0.34 6.68 4.11
N LYS A 57 0.23 7.77 3.35
CA LYS A 57 0.54 9.13 3.77
C LYS A 57 -0.73 9.92 3.98
N VAL A 58 -0.77 10.76 5.02
CA VAL A 58 -1.93 11.61 5.29
C VAL A 58 -1.54 13.07 5.12
N GLN A 59 -2.30 13.77 4.26
CA GLN A 59 -2.21 15.20 4.07
C GLN A 59 -3.44 15.83 4.72
N PHE A 60 -3.27 16.51 5.85
CA PHE A 60 -4.31 17.25 6.56
C PHE A 60 -4.24 18.74 6.23
#